data_AF-U6FCC4-F1
#
_entry.id   AF-U6FCC4-F1
#
_cell.length_a   1.000
_cell.length_b   1.000
_cell.length_c   1.000
_cell.angle_alpha   90.00
_cell.angle_beta   90.00
_cell.angle_gamma   90.00
#
_symmetry.space_group_name_H-M   'P 1'
#
loop_
_entity.id
_entity.type
_entity.pdbx_description
1 polymer ?
#
loop_
_entity_poly.entity_id
_entity_poly.type
_entity_poly.pdbx_seq_one_letter_code
_entity_poly.pdbx_strand_id
1 'polypeptide(L)'
;MQLCQLFIDKNKSEFMLMKMPDEVTPDNYQGWVSQKESESTIQAFEFPQKLLDQIAMEYLDENQTDAPYEAKYVLMKAPDEEALFISSLELSCNDDEKLDVVRNGLLIVFDENELQHFSDVLQKAWSKIN
;
A
#
# COMPACT_ATOMS: atom_id res chain seq x y z
N MET A 1 10.51 -11.57 -1.62
CA MET A 1 9.61 -10.48 -2.04
C MET A 1 8.27 -11.08 -2.37
N GLN A 2 7.23 -10.65 -1.67
CA GLN A 2 5.86 -11.09 -1.88
C GLN A 2 5.04 -9.91 -2.38
N LEU A 3 4.14 -10.15 -3.32
CA LEU A 3 3.21 -9.15 -3.79
C LEU A 3 1.85 -9.40 -3.16
N CYS A 4 1.24 -8.36 -2.63
CA CYS A 4 -0.08 -8.43 -2.02
C CYS A 4 -0.97 -7.33 -2.61
N GLN A 5 -2.23 -7.65 -2.87
CA GLN A 5 -3.23 -6.66 -3.25
C GLN A 5 -4.12 -6.34 -2.06
N LEU A 6 -4.28 -5.05 -1.80
CA LEU A 6 -5.26 -4.54 -0.86
C LEU A 6 -6.62 -4.36 -1.54
N PHE A 7 -7.65 -4.93 -0.93
CA PHE A 7 -9.04 -4.78 -1.30
C PHE A 7 -9.84 -4.21 -0.11
N ILE A 8 -11.04 -3.71 -0.38
CA ILE A 8 -12.06 -3.41 0.63
C ILE A 8 -13.28 -4.29 0.39
N ASP A 9 -13.86 -4.86 1.44
CA ASP A 9 -15.21 -5.44 1.37
C ASP A 9 -16.26 -4.32 1.27
N LYS A 10 -16.98 -4.30 0.14
CA LYS A 10 -18.02 -3.31 -0.19
C LYS A 10 -19.12 -3.23 0.89
N ASN A 11 -19.32 -4.29 1.68
CA ASN A 11 -20.38 -4.35 2.68
C ASN A 11 -19.94 -3.94 4.09
N LYS A 12 -18.63 -4.02 4.39
CA LYS A 12 -18.11 -3.91 5.76
C LYS A 12 -17.13 -2.75 5.96
N SER A 13 -16.66 -2.12 4.88
CA SER A 13 -15.62 -1.09 4.94
C SER A 13 -14.35 -1.58 5.65
N GLU A 14 -14.07 -2.88 5.54
CA GLU A 14 -12.89 -3.55 6.10
C GLU A 14 -11.87 -3.82 5.00
N PHE A 15 -10.59 -3.63 5.32
CA PHE A 15 -9.50 -3.98 4.43
C PHE A 15 -9.28 -5.48 4.37
N MET A 16 -8.97 -5.96 3.18
CA MET A 16 -8.63 -7.35 2.91
C MET A 16 -7.34 -7.40 2.12
N LEU A 17 -6.31 -8.02 2.70
CA LEU A 17 -5.02 -8.22 2.05
C LEU A 17 -4.97 -9.61 1.42
N MET A 18 -4.76 -9.66 0.10
CA MET A 18 -4.68 -10.91 -0.65
C MET A 18 -3.27 -11.09 -1.21
N LYS A 19 -2.61 -12.17 -0.82
CA LYS A 19 -1.33 -12.58 -1.43
C LYS A 19 -1.56 -12.91 -2.91
N MET A 20 -0.77 -12.31 -3.79
CA MET A 20 -0.84 -12.56 -5.21
C MET A 20 -0.28 -13.96 -5.52
N PRO A 21 -0.98 -14.77 -6.32
CA PRO A 21 -0.43 -16.03 -6.84
C PRO A 21 0.83 -15.79 -7.69
N ASP A 22 1.76 -16.74 -7.67
CA ASP A 22 3.04 -16.65 -8.42
C ASP A 22 2.86 -16.52 -9.94
N GLU A 23 1.69 -16.91 -10.46
CA GLU A 23 1.31 -16.83 -11.88
C GLU A 23 0.86 -15.43 -12.32
N VAL A 24 0.65 -14.51 -11.37
CA VAL A 24 0.27 -13.12 -11.68
C VAL A 24 1.53 -12.32 -12.02
N THR A 25 1.55 -11.77 -13.23
CA THR A 25 2.63 -10.95 -13.78
C THR A 25 2.13 -9.53 -14.03
N PRO A 26 3.01 -8.54 -14.27
CA PRO A 26 2.58 -7.18 -14.62
C PRO A 26 1.60 -7.12 -15.80
N ASP A 27 1.76 -8.02 -16.78
CA ASP A 27 0.93 -8.05 -18.00
C ASP A 27 -0.51 -8.51 -17.74
N ASN A 28 -0.72 -9.40 -16.75
CA ASN A 28 -2.03 -9.96 -16.45
C ASN A 28 -2.64 -9.43 -15.13
N TYR A 29 -1.88 -8.65 -14.37
CA TYR A 29 -2.25 -8.14 -13.06
C TYR A 29 -3.61 -7.43 -13.04
N GLN A 30 -3.84 -6.49 -13.96
CA GLN A 30 -5.11 -5.76 -14.04
C GLN A 30 -6.29 -6.69 -14.35
N GLY A 31 -6.07 -7.72 -15.18
CA GLY A 31 -7.08 -8.74 -15.47
C GLY A 31 -7.41 -9.59 -14.25
N TRP A 32 -6.40 -9.97 -13.47
CA TRP A 32 -6.57 -10.72 -12.23
C TRP A 32 -7.33 -9.91 -11.16
N VAL A 33 -6.99 -8.63 -10.96
CA VAL A 33 -7.72 -7.74 -10.04
C VAL A 33 -9.19 -7.65 -10.46
N SER A 34 -9.45 -7.36 -11.74
CA SER A 34 -10.81 -7.25 -12.28
C SER A 34 -11.63 -8.54 -12.08
N GLN A 35 -10.99 -9.70 -12.26
CA GLN A 35 -11.62 -10.99 -12.01
C GLN A 35 -12.01 -11.14 -10.53
N LYS A 36 -11.12 -10.79 -9.59
CA LYS A 36 -11.41 -10.89 -8.15
C LYS A 36 -12.56 -10.01 -7.69
N GLU A 37 -12.66 -8.80 -8.24
CA GLU A 37 -13.78 -7.90 -7.99
C GLU A 37 -15.11 -8.42 -8.55
N SER A 38 -15.08 -9.24 -9.62
CA SER A 38 -16.27 -9.83 -10.23
C SER A 38 -16.76 -11.09 -9.50
N GLU A 39 -15.86 -11.84 -8.85
CA GLU A 39 -16.17 -13.10 -8.16
C GLU A 39 -16.67 -12.90 -6.72
N SER A 40 -16.56 -11.69 -6.17
CA SER A 40 -16.80 -11.43 -4.74
C SER A 40 -17.34 -10.02 -4.48
N THR A 41 -17.60 -9.69 -3.21
CA THR A 41 -18.03 -8.35 -2.79
C THR A 41 -16.88 -7.40 -2.51
N ILE A 42 -15.68 -7.68 -3.02
CA ILE A 42 -14.50 -6.84 -2.76
C ILE A 42 -14.28 -5.82 -3.89
N GLN A 43 -13.52 -4.77 -3.58
CA GLN A 43 -13.08 -3.74 -4.52
C GLN A 43 -11.58 -3.48 -4.31
N ALA A 44 -10.82 -3.34 -5.39
CA ALA A 44 -9.42 -2.95 -5.33
C ALA A 44 -9.31 -1.58 -4.68
N PHE A 45 -8.46 -1.46 -3.67
CA PHE A 45 -8.31 -0.22 -2.95
C PHE A 45 -7.32 0.69 -3.67
N GLU A 46 -7.71 1.93 -3.93
CA GLU A 46 -6.79 2.97 -4.36
C GLU A 46 -6.51 3.91 -3.18
N PHE A 47 -5.25 4.08 -2.83
CA PHE A 47 -4.82 4.97 -1.76
C PHE A 47 -5.01 6.44 -2.16
N PRO A 48 -5.89 7.18 -1.47
CA PRO A 48 -5.93 8.63 -1.63
C PRO A 48 -4.63 9.24 -1.09
N GLN A 49 -4.17 10.33 -1.70
CA GLN A 49 -2.96 11.04 -1.26
C GLN A 49 -2.97 11.34 0.26
N LYS A 50 -4.10 11.82 0.77
CA LYS A 50 -4.28 12.13 2.20
C LYS A 50 -4.06 10.92 3.11
N LEU A 51 -4.38 9.71 2.64
CA LEU A 51 -4.14 8.49 3.39
C LEU A 51 -2.66 8.10 3.38
N LEU A 52 -1.99 8.22 2.22
CA LEU A 52 -0.55 7.99 2.13
C LEU A 52 0.21 8.96 3.06
N ASP A 53 -0.18 10.23 3.07
CA ASP A 53 0.37 11.24 3.99
C ASP A 53 0.18 10.84 5.44
N GLN A 54 -1.01 10.38 5.81
CA GLN A 54 -1.27 9.93 7.17
C GLN A 54 -0.45 8.69 7.53
N ILE A 55 -0.31 7.71 6.61
CA ILE A 55 0.53 6.52 6.83
C ILE A 55 1.99 6.94 7.04
N ALA A 56 2.54 7.76 6.14
CA ALA A 56 3.91 8.24 6.27
C ALA A 56 4.15 8.93 7.62
N MET A 57 3.21 9.77 8.08
CA MET A 57 3.29 10.42 9.39
C MET A 57 3.24 9.44 10.58
N GLU A 58 2.50 8.33 10.49
CA GLU A 58 2.49 7.32 11.56
C GLU A 58 3.80 6.53 11.65
N TYR A 59 4.49 6.34 10.51
CA TYR A 59 5.80 5.70 10.46
C TYR A 59 6.91 6.63 10.97
N LEU A 60 6.81 7.92 10.65
CA LEU A 60 7.74 8.95 11.09
C LEU A 60 7.41 9.41 12.53
N ASP A 61 7.60 8.55 13.52
CA ASP A 61 7.55 8.96 14.93
C ASP A 61 8.90 9.55 15.36
N GLU A 62 8.91 10.84 15.68
CA GLU A 62 10.08 11.60 16.14
C GLU A 62 10.69 11.06 17.45
N ASN A 63 10.00 10.14 18.14
CA ASN A 63 10.48 9.52 19.38
C ASN A 63 11.22 8.18 19.19
N GLN A 64 11.35 7.68 17.95
CA GLN A 64 12.07 6.44 17.67
C GLN A 64 13.59 6.66 17.80
N THR A 65 14.21 5.99 18.76
CA THR A 65 15.62 6.24 19.14
C THR A 65 16.59 5.15 18.69
N ASP A 66 16.15 3.90 18.58
CA ASP A 66 17.06 2.76 18.32
C ASP A 66 16.88 2.10 16.94
N ALA A 67 15.79 2.39 16.21
CA ALA A 67 15.52 1.85 14.88
C ALA A 67 14.45 2.68 14.13
N PRO A 68 14.77 3.90 13.68
CA PRO A 68 13.76 4.76 13.07
C PRO A 68 13.28 4.17 11.75
N TYR A 69 11.96 4.21 11.55
CA TYR A 69 11.37 4.01 10.23
C TYR A 69 11.61 5.24 9.36
N GLU A 70 11.79 4.99 8.07
CA GLU A 70 11.83 6.01 7.04
C GLU A 70 10.70 5.77 6.03
N ALA A 71 10.17 6.86 5.50
CA ALA A 71 9.07 6.87 4.57
C ALA A 71 9.41 7.79 3.38
N LYS A 72 9.47 7.25 2.17
CA LYS A 72 9.90 7.95 0.96
C LYS A 72 8.85 7.88 -0.14
N TYR A 73 8.51 9.03 -0.72
CA TYR A 73 7.62 9.08 -1.86
C TYR A 73 8.34 8.88 -3.19
N VAL A 74 7.77 8.04 -4.05
CA VAL A 74 8.20 7.90 -5.44
C VAL A 74 7.27 8.72 -6.32
N LEU A 75 7.83 9.76 -6.92
CA LEU A 75 7.13 10.65 -7.83
C LEU A 75 7.32 10.17 -9.28
N MET A 76 6.22 10.00 -9.99
CA MET A 76 6.23 9.75 -11.43
C MET A 76 5.62 10.93 -12.19
N LYS A 77 6.14 11.17 -13.39
CA LYS A 77 5.54 12.06 -14.38
C LYS A 77 5.00 11.19 -15.50
N ALA A 78 3.68 11.15 -15.68
CA ALA A 78 3.13 10.52 -16.87
C ALA A 78 3.50 11.37 -18.11
N PRO A 79 3.75 10.75 -19.28
CA PRO A 79 4.21 11.47 -20.47
C PRO A 79 3.29 12.61 -20.93
N ASP A 80 2.00 12.50 -20.61
CA ASP A 80 0.91 13.40 -20.94
C ASP A 80 0.48 14.30 -19.77
N GLU A 81 1.05 14.11 -18.58
CA GLU A 81 0.75 14.95 -17.41
C GLU A 81 1.81 16.05 -17.22
N GLU A 82 1.32 17.27 -17.00
CA GLU A 82 2.20 18.41 -16.70
C GLU A 82 2.77 18.36 -15.28
N ALA A 83 2.10 17.65 -14.36
CA ALA A 83 2.45 17.55 -12.95
C ALA A 83 3.10 16.20 -12.58
N LEU A 84 3.94 16.22 -11.54
CA LEU A 84 4.40 15.01 -10.87
C LEU A 84 3.32 14.53 -9.89
N PHE A 85 3.05 13.22 -9.87
CA PHE A 85 2.19 12.60 -8.88
C PHE A 85 2.94 11.53 -8.08
N ILE A 86 2.48 11.32 -6.84
CA ILE A 86 2.98 10.23 -6.01
C ILE A 86 2.40 8.92 -6.53
N SER A 87 3.31 8.02 -6.88
CA SER A 87 3.01 6.69 -7.41
C SER A 87 3.08 5.61 -6.35
N SER A 88 4.02 5.73 -5.41
CA SER A 88 4.16 4.85 -4.27
C SER A 88 4.79 5.55 -3.07
N LEU A 89 4.65 4.92 -1.90
CA LEU A 89 5.32 5.22 -0.64
C LEU A 89 6.19 4.01 -0.28
N GLU A 90 7.49 4.19 -0.25
CA GLU A 90 8.49 3.20 0.17
C GLU A 90 8.72 3.34 1.69
N LEU A 91 8.72 2.21 2.41
CA LEU A 91 8.97 2.14 3.84
C LEU A 91 10.20 1.29 4.12
N SER A 92 11.14 1.83 4.88
CA SER A 92 12.36 1.16 5.34
C SER A 92 12.56 1.36 6.84
N CYS A 93 13.39 0.51 7.45
CA CYS A 93 13.82 0.67 8.83
C CYS A 93 15.27 0.21 8.95
N ASN A 94 16.14 1.06 9.52
CA ASN A 94 17.60 0.83 9.58
C ASN A 94 18.22 0.53 8.20
N ASP A 95 17.88 1.31 7.19
CA ASP A 95 18.30 1.12 5.78
C ASP A 95 17.79 -0.18 5.10
N ASP A 96 17.05 -1.05 5.81
CA ASP A 96 16.44 -2.24 5.23
C ASP A 96 15.05 -1.91 4.66
N GLU A 97 14.83 -2.18 3.37
CA GLU A 97 13.52 -2.11 2.73
C GLU A 97 12.52 -3.06 3.42
N LYS A 98 11.33 -2.55 3.76
CA LYS A 98 10.28 -3.33 4.44
C LYS A 98 9.06 -3.54 3.56
N LEU A 99 8.54 -2.46 2.99
CA LEU A 99 7.29 -2.48 2.22
C LEU A 99 7.21 -1.30 1.25
N ASP A 100 6.79 -1.54 0.01
CA ASP A 100 6.33 -0.47 -0.87
C ASP A 100 4.81 -0.48 -0.98
N VAL A 101 4.20 0.68 -0.79
CA VAL A 101 2.76 0.92 -0.94
C VAL A 101 2.53 1.64 -2.25
N VAL A 102 2.08 0.91 -3.27
CA VAL A 102 1.72 1.49 -4.56
C VAL A 102 0.29 2.01 -4.50
N ARG A 103 0.06 3.16 -5.12
CA ARG A 103 -1.22 3.89 -5.03
C ARG A 103 -2.44 3.06 -5.41
N ASN A 104 -2.30 2.11 -6.34
CA ASN A 104 -3.39 1.22 -6.78
C ASN A 104 -3.68 0.03 -5.83
N GLY A 105 -3.19 0.10 -4.59
CA GLY A 105 -3.43 -0.93 -3.58
C GLY A 105 -2.46 -2.11 -3.65
N LEU A 106 -1.50 -2.10 -4.58
CA LEU A 106 -0.44 -3.09 -4.64
C LEU A 106 0.59 -2.82 -3.54
N LEU A 107 0.93 -3.86 -2.79
CA LEU A 107 1.93 -3.85 -1.75
C LEU A 107 3.09 -4.76 -2.17
N ILE A 108 4.32 -4.23 -2.17
CA ILE A 108 5.55 -4.99 -2.41
C ILE A 108 6.19 -5.27 -1.06
N VAL A 109 6.09 -6.50 -0.60
CA VAL A 109 6.47 -6.93 0.76
C VAL A 109 7.86 -7.53 0.74
N PHE A 110 8.79 -6.88 1.44
CA PHE A 110 10.15 -7.36 1.64
C PHE A 110 10.29 -8.11 2.97
N ASP A 111 9.57 -7.66 4.01
CA ASP A 111 9.47 -8.32 5.32
C ASP A 111 8.01 -8.66 5.64
N GLU A 112 7.68 -9.95 5.76
CA GLU A 112 6.30 -10.36 6.09
C GLU A 112 5.86 -9.93 7.50
N ASN A 113 6.80 -9.70 8.43
CA ASN A 113 6.45 -9.19 9.76
C ASN A 113 5.94 -7.75 9.69
N GLU A 114 6.33 -7.00 8.66
CA GLU A 114 5.87 -5.63 8.42
C GLU A 114 4.37 -5.57 8.11
N LEU A 115 3.81 -6.61 7.49
CA LEU A 115 2.40 -6.62 7.10
C LEU A 115 1.46 -6.43 8.29
N GLN A 116 1.79 -6.99 9.45
CA GLN A 116 0.99 -6.84 10.64
C GLN A 116 1.06 -5.41 11.17
N HIS A 117 2.27 -4.83 11.22
CA HIS A 117 2.47 -3.45 11.64
C HIS A 117 1.77 -2.46 10.70
N PHE A 118 1.96 -2.65 9.40
CA PHE A 118 1.31 -1.85 8.36
C PHE A 118 -0.20 -1.92 8.43
N SER A 119 -0.79 -3.09 8.68
CA SER A 119 -2.26 -3.22 8.80
C SER A 119 -2.82 -2.37 9.93
N ASP A 120 -2.14 -2.33 11.08
CA ASP A 120 -2.52 -1.49 12.22
C ASP A 120 -2.37 0.01 11.89
N VAL A 121 -1.27 0.39 11.24
CA VAL A 121 -1.03 1.77 10.79
C VAL A 121 -2.08 2.21 9.78
N LEU A 122 -2.36 1.38 8.78
CA LEU A 122 -3.37 1.62 7.74
C LEU A 122 -4.75 1.86 8.38
N GLN A 123 -5.17 1.00 9.30
CA GLN A 123 -6.47 1.13 9.94
C GLN A 123 -6.56 2.41 10.78
N LYS A 124 -5.51 2.75 11.54
CA LYS A 124 -5.44 4.02 12.30
C LYS A 124 -5.51 5.23 11.38
N ALA A 125 -4.74 5.21 10.29
CA ALA A 125 -4.71 6.28 9.31
C ALA A 125 -6.07 6.45 8.62
N TRP A 126 -6.70 5.33 8.23
CA TRP A 126 -8.03 5.31 7.62
C TRP A 126 -9.11 5.89 8.52
N SER A 127 -9.12 5.54 9.81
CA SER A 127 -10.08 6.07 10.80
C SER A 127 -9.89 7.54 11.16
N LYS A 128 -8.74 8.15 10.84
CA LYS A 128 -8.51 9.60 11.03
C LYS A 128 -9.04 10.44 9.87
N ILE A 129 -9.20 9.83 8.69
CA ILE A 129 -9.55 10.56 7.46
C ILE A 129 -10.98 10.32 7.00
N ASN A 130 -11.68 9.31 7.54
CA ASN A 130 -13.10 9.03 7.37
C ASN A 130 -13.84 9.19 8.70
#